data_AF-A0A968I6X2-F1
#
_entry.id   AF-A0A968I6X2-F1
#
_cell.length_a   1.000
_cell.length_b   1.000
_cell.length_c   1.000
_cell.angle_alpha   90.00
_cell.angle_beta   90.00
_cell.angle_gamma   90.00
#
_symmetry.space_group_name_H-M   'P 1'
#
loop_
_entity.id
_entity.type
_entity.pdbx_description
1 polymer ?
#
loop_
_entity_poly.entity_id
_entity_poly.type
_entity_poly.pdbx_seq_one_letter_code
_entity_poly.pdbx_strand_id
1 'polypeptide(L)'
;MFKGNKIEKLLVVDGNGKLTGLITIKDLQKRVQFPNAAKDRLGRLLVAGALGISKDFEDRAKALVDAGVDVLVLDSAHGHSKNILEVCRN
;
A
#
# COMPACT_ATOMS: atom_id res chain seq x y z
N MET A 1 13.03 -22.46 11.63
CA MET A 1 11.80 -22.94 10.95
C MET A 1 11.94 -22.97 9.42
N PHE A 2 11.97 -21.84 8.70
CA PHE A 2 12.01 -21.84 7.21
C PHE A 2 13.29 -22.41 6.57
N LYS A 3 14.48 -21.95 6.99
CA LYS A 3 15.76 -22.37 6.39
C LYS A 3 16.10 -23.85 6.60
N GLY A 4 15.70 -24.44 7.73
CA GLY A 4 15.99 -25.84 8.06
C GLY A 4 15.20 -26.85 7.23
N ASN A 5 13.99 -26.47 6.80
CA ASN A 5 13.04 -27.39 6.17
C ASN A 5 12.81 -27.12 4.66
N LYS A 6 13.54 -26.17 4.06
CA LYS A 6 13.42 -25.78 2.63
C LYS A 6 11.97 -25.45 2.20
N ILE A 7 11.19 -24.85 3.09
CA ILE A 7 9.78 -24.49 2.83
C ILE A 7 9.71 -23.10 2.18
N GLU A 8 9.17 -22.99 0.96
CA GLU A 8 9.01 -21.71 0.24
C GLU A 8 7.79 -20.92 0.74
N LYS A 9 6.71 -21.62 1.09
CA LYS A 9 5.38 -21.09 1.39
C LYS A 9 4.84 -21.74 2.66
N LEU A 10 4.44 -20.93 3.64
CA LEU A 10 3.82 -21.38 4.88
C LEU A 10 2.38 -20.89 4.94
N LEU A 11 1.43 -21.82 4.91
CA LEU A 11 0.02 -21.52 5.09
C LEU A 11 -0.27 -21.23 6.56
N VAL A 12 -1.06 -20.18 6.82
CA VAL A 12 -1.52 -19.81 8.15
C VAL A 12 -3.00 -20.18 8.24
N VAL A 13 -3.35 -20.98 9.25
CA VAL A 13 -4.73 -21.39 9.52
C VAL A 13 -5.18 -20.88 10.89
N ASP A 14 -6.48 -20.66 11.07
CA ASP A 14 -7.06 -20.39 12.39
C ASP A 14 -7.27 -21.67 13.21
N GLY A 15 -7.84 -21.54 14.41
CA GLY A 15 -8.10 -22.67 15.32
C GLY A 15 -9.11 -23.69 14.79
N ASN A 16 -9.88 -23.35 13.75
CA ASN A 16 -10.82 -24.26 13.09
C ASN A 16 -10.23 -24.88 11.82
N GLY A 17 -8.94 -24.64 11.52
CA GLY A 17 -8.27 -25.13 10.33
C GLY A 17 -8.60 -24.34 9.06
N LYS A 18 -9.26 -23.18 9.15
CA LYS A 18 -9.55 -22.34 7.99
C LYS A 18 -8.30 -21.57 7.59
N LEU A 19 -7.96 -21.56 6.29
CA LEU A 19 -6.86 -20.77 5.75
C LEU A 19 -7.12 -19.27 5.94
N THR A 20 -6.22 -18.59 6.65
CA THR A 20 -6.28 -17.15 6.93
C THR A 20 -5.13 -16.36 6.32
N GLY A 21 -4.06 -17.03 5.87
CA GLY A 21 -2.94 -16.32 5.26
C GLY A 21 -1.87 -17.23 4.67
N LEU A 22 -0.87 -16.58 4.07
CA LEU A 22 0.30 -17.21 3.49
C LEU A 22 1.53 -16.34 3.79
N ILE A 23 2.60 -16.96 4.26
CA ILE A 23 3.90 -16.32 4.44
C ILE A 23 4.89 -16.96 3.47
N THR A 24 5.62 -16.15 2.70
CA THR A 24 6.65 -16.66 1.79
C THR A 24 8.06 -16.39 2.33
N ILE A 25 9.00 -17.28 2.01
CA ILE A 25 10.41 -17.08 2.37
C ILE A 25 11.02 -15.85 1.68
N LYS A 26 10.52 -15.52 0.48
CA LYS A 26 10.93 -14.35 -0.30
C LYS A 26 10.62 -13.05 0.45
N ASP A 27 9.47 -12.97 1.12
CA ASP A 27 9.10 -11.78 1.92
C ASP A 27 10.05 -11.59 3.11
N LEU A 28 10.44 -12.68 3.77
CA LEU A 28 11.45 -12.65 4.84
C LEU A 28 12.82 -12.23 4.33
N GLN A 29 13.26 -12.76 3.18
CA GLN A 29 14.52 -12.38 2.54
C GLN A 29 14.54 -10.91 2.17
N LYS A 30 13.47 -10.39 1.54
CA LYS A 30 13.33 -8.97 1.21
C LYS A 30 13.34 -8.08 2.44
N ARG A 31 12.77 -8.52 3.57
CA ARG A 31 12.84 -7.77 4.84
C ARG A 31 14.26 -7.63 5.37
N VAL A 32 15.07 -8.69 5.30
CA VAL A 32 16.48 -8.65 5.71
C VAL A 32 17.33 -7.85 4.72
N GLN A 33 17.08 -8.00 3.43
CA GLN A 33 17.81 -7.32 2.36
C GLN A 33 17.52 -5.81 2.34
N PHE A 34 16.28 -5.41 2.63
CA PHE A 34 15.82 -4.02 2.60
C PHE A 34 15.26 -3.61 3.97
N PRO A 35 16.13 -3.41 4.98
CA PRO A 35 15.70 -3.07 6.34
C PRO A 35 15.03 -1.70 6.42
N ASN A 36 15.44 -0.76 5.56
CA ASN A 36 14.94 0.61 5.51
C ASN A 36 13.82 0.81 4.46
N ALA A 37 13.22 -0.26 3.95
CA ALA A 37 12.11 -0.14 3.00
C ALA A 37 10.93 0.60 3.63
N ALA A 38 10.36 1.56 2.89
CA ALA A 38 9.17 2.32 3.29
C ALA A 38 7.97 1.38 3.41
N LYS A 39 7.57 1.11 4.65
CA LYS A 39 6.51 0.15 4.97
C LYS A 39 5.53 0.72 5.98
N ASP A 40 4.28 0.27 5.90
CA ASP A 40 3.26 0.56 6.90
C ASP A 40 3.43 -0.28 8.19
N ARG A 41 2.54 -0.08 9.16
CA ARG A 41 2.56 -0.83 10.43
C ARG A 41 2.37 -2.35 10.27
N LEU A 42 1.80 -2.79 9.15
CA LEU A 42 1.56 -4.20 8.84
C LEU A 42 2.75 -4.82 8.06
N GLY A 43 3.74 -3.99 7.68
CA GLY A 43 4.91 -4.40 6.94
C GLY A 43 4.69 -4.49 5.42
N ARG A 44 3.62 -3.90 4.88
CA ARG A 44 3.35 -3.73 3.44
C ARG A 44 4.12 -2.51 2.93
N LEU A 45 4.49 -2.50 1.65
CA LEU A 45 5.16 -1.34 1.06
C LEU A 45 4.20 -0.15 1.00
N LEU A 46 4.70 1.05 1.30
CA LEU A 46 3.94 2.29 1.14
C LEU A 46 3.78 2.63 -0.34
N VAL A 47 2.60 3.13 -0.71
CA VAL A 47 2.26 3.53 -2.08
C VAL A 47 1.55 4.89 -2.07
N ALA A 48 1.93 5.74 -3.03
CA ALA A 48 1.25 7.01 -3.29
C ALA A 48 0.66 7.03 -4.70
N GLY A 49 -0.49 7.69 -4.86
CA GLY A 49 -1.15 7.91 -6.16
C GLY A 49 -1.30 9.40 -6.46
N ALA A 50 -0.99 9.80 -7.70
CA ALA A 50 -1.15 11.18 -8.16
C ALA A 50 -2.46 11.40 -8.94
N LEU A 51 -3.08 12.56 -8.73
CA LEU A 51 -4.31 12.98 -9.38
C LEU A 51 -4.26 14.49 -9.70
N GLY A 52 -4.90 14.87 -10.80
CA GLY A 52 -5.15 16.27 -11.12
C GLY A 52 -6.48 16.76 -10.51
N ILE A 53 -6.86 18.00 -10.85
CA ILE A 53 -8.10 18.66 -10.40
C ILE A 53 -9.20 18.69 -11.47
N SER A 54 -9.22 17.67 -12.35
CA SER A 54 -10.28 17.53 -13.35
C SER A 54 -11.62 17.22 -12.68
N LYS A 55 -12.73 17.36 -13.43
CA LYS A 55 -14.09 17.17 -12.88
C LYS A 55 -14.34 15.77 -12.28
N ASP A 56 -13.56 14.78 -12.70
CA ASP A 56 -13.59 13.39 -12.25
C ASP A 56 -12.61 13.08 -11.09
N PHE A 57 -12.04 14.10 -10.45
CA PHE A 57 -11.01 13.87 -9.42
C PHE A 57 -11.53 13.03 -8.23
N GLU A 58 -12.80 13.19 -7.84
CA GLU A 58 -13.40 12.45 -6.72
C GLU A 58 -13.48 10.95 -7.03
N ASP A 59 -13.95 10.58 -8.22
CA ASP A 59 -14.04 9.19 -8.65
C ASP A 59 -12.66 8.53 -8.71
N ARG A 60 -11.66 9.27 -9.20
CA ARG A 60 -10.27 8.79 -9.26
C ARG A 60 -9.63 8.67 -7.88
N ALA A 61 -9.85 9.65 -7.01
CA ALA A 61 -9.37 9.61 -5.63
C ALA A 61 -9.96 8.40 -4.90
N LYS A 62 -11.27 8.19 -5.03
CA LYS A 62 -11.97 7.04 -4.46
C LYS A 62 -11.41 5.71 -4.97
N ALA A 63 -11.24 5.58 -6.28
CA ALA A 63 -10.67 4.36 -6.87
C ALA A 63 -9.26 4.05 -6.34
N LEU A 64 -8.42 5.08 -6.14
CA LEU A 64 -7.08 4.90 -5.57
C LEU A 64 -7.14 4.51 -4.08
N VAL A 65 -8.01 5.12 -3.30
CA VAL A 65 -8.23 4.78 -1.88
C VAL A 65 -8.74 3.34 -1.75
N ASP A 66 -9.71 2.94 -2.57
CA ASP A 66 -10.24 1.57 -2.61
C ASP A 66 -9.16 0.54 -3.03
N ALA A 67 -8.21 0.94 -3.88
CA ALA A 67 -7.04 0.14 -4.23
C ALA A 67 -5.98 0.08 -3.11
N GLY A 68 -6.09 0.92 -2.07
CA GLY A 68 -5.25 0.89 -0.88
C GLY A 68 -4.00 1.76 -0.93
N VAL A 69 -4.01 2.88 -1.64
CA VAL A 69 -2.92 3.87 -1.53
C VAL A 69 -2.87 4.47 -0.13
N ASP A 70 -1.65 4.75 0.37
CA ASP A 70 -1.44 5.38 1.67
C ASP A 70 -1.47 6.90 1.58
N VAL A 71 -1.13 7.46 0.41
CA VAL A 71 -1.01 8.90 0.17
C VAL A 71 -1.60 9.28 -1.19
N LEU A 72 -2.38 10.35 -1.22
CA LEU A 72 -2.82 11.01 -2.46
C LEU A 72 -1.99 12.27 -2.68
N VAL A 73 -1.57 12.49 -3.92
CA VAL A 73 -0.78 13.67 -4.33
C VAL A 73 -1.54 14.44 -5.39
N LEU A 74 -1.79 15.72 -5.15
CA LEU A 74 -2.32 16.61 -6.18
C LEU A 74 -1.20 17.09 -7.10
N ASP A 75 -1.27 16.71 -8.37
CA ASP A 75 -0.32 17.11 -9.39
C ASP A 75 -0.81 18.36 -10.13
N SER A 76 -0.07 19.47 -9.99
CA SER A 76 -0.41 20.75 -10.60
C SER A 76 0.81 21.65 -10.74
N ALA A 77 0.92 22.33 -11.88
CA ALA A 77 1.91 23.38 -12.10
C ALA A 77 1.67 24.62 -11.21
N HIS A 78 0.44 24.83 -10.73
CA HIS A 78 0.04 25.99 -9.92
C HIS A 78 -0.68 25.54 -8.63
N GLY A 79 0.05 24.86 -7.74
CA GLY A 79 -0.51 24.31 -6.50
C GLY A 79 -1.09 25.32 -5.51
N HIS A 80 -0.75 26.60 -5.64
CA HIS A 80 -1.31 27.69 -4.81
C HIS A 80 -2.70 28.17 -5.28
N SER A 81 -3.21 27.62 -6.38
CA SER A 81 -4.50 28.04 -6.93
C SER A 81 -5.65 27.68 -5.99
N LYS A 82 -6.68 28.54 -6.00
CA LYS A 82 -7.88 28.38 -5.15
C LYS A 82 -8.53 26.99 -5.32
N ASN A 83 -8.58 26.49 -6.56
CA ASN A 83 -9.17 25.19 -6.86
C ASN A 83 -8.40 24.04 -6.21
N ILE A 84 -7.06 24.10 -6.16
CA ILE A 84 -6.25 23.08 -5.47
C ILE A 84 -6.52 23.11 -3.97
N LEU A 85 -6.59 24.32 -3.38
CA LEU A 85 -6.87 24.48 -1.95
C LEU A 85 -8.28 24.02 -1.57
N GLU A 86 -9.26 24.19 -2.45
CA GLU A 86 -10.62 23.67 -2.26
C GLU A 86 -10.63 22.14 -2.30
N VAL A 87 -9.91 21.52 -3.26
CA VAL A 87 -9.79 20.06 -3.33
C VAL A 87 -9.13 19.47 -2.08
N CYS A 88 -8.12 20.11 -1.50
CA CYS A 88 -7.48 19.63 -0.27
C CYS A 88 -8.35 19.73 0.99
N ARG A 89 -9.44 20.51 0.97
CA ARG A 89 -10.29 20.77 2.14
C ARG A 89 -11.51 19.85 2.23
N ASN A 90 -11.91 19.27 1.11
CA ASN A 90 -13.02 18.33 1.02
C ASN A 90 -12.58 16.92 1.41
#